data_AF-A0A6N6MNQ0-F1
#
_entry.id   AF-A0A6N6MNQ0-F1
#
_cell.length_a   1.000
_cell.length_b   1.000
_cell.length_c   1.000
_cell.angle_alpha   90.00
_cell.angle_beta   90.00
_cell.angle_gamma   90.00
#
_symmetry.space_group_name_H-M   'P 1'
#
loop_
_entity.id
_entity.type
_entity.pdbx_description
1 polymer ?
#
loop_
_entity_poly.entity_id
_entity_poly.type
_entity_poly.pdbx_seq_one_letter_code
_entity_poly.pdbx_strand_id
1 'polypeptide(L)'
;MSETDTDKARLITLAADIVSAYVSNNHVQSAELPKLLSDVHEAICGVSTNGAAVADAGPPKATPQEIRRSVTADYLISFEDGKQYKTLRRHLTLRGLTPEQYRAKWGLAPDYPMTSQSYSEQRSELARALGLGQQRRKGAAKSAAEDVARSEPVEPEAVEATEATDAAPEKKRRAPRKKKDA
;
A
#
# COMPACT_ATOMS: atom_id res chain seq x y z
N MET A 1 -0.81 -53.97 -20.11
CA MET A 1 -1.63 -53.35 -19.04
C MET A 1 -1.05 -51.97 -18.77
N SER A 2 -1.91 -50.95 -18.79
CA SER A 2 -1.53 -49.53 -18.71
C SER A 2 -1.14 -49.12 -17.30
N GLU A 3 0.04 -48.51 -17.14
CA GLU A 3 0.59 -48.01 -15.86
C GLU A 3 -0.40 -47.09 -15.10
N THR A 4 -1.22 -46.32 -15.82
CA THR A 4 -2.22 -45.41 -15.25
C THR A 4 -3.32 -46.08 -14.43
N ASP A 5 -3.60 -47.37 -14.68
CA ASP A 5 -4.61 -48.12 -13.92
C ASP A 5 -4.06 -48.55 -12.55
N THR A 6 -2.77 -48.89 -12.51
CA THR A 6 -2.06 -49.23 -11.27
C THR A 6 -1.93 -48.01 -10.36
N ASP A 7 -1.67 -46.84 -10.93
CA ASP A 7 -1.62 -45.57 -10.17
C ASP A 7 -2.97 -45.23 -9.57
N LYS A 8 -4.07 -45.36 -10.35
CA LYS A 8 -5.43 -45.15 -9.85
C LYS A 8 -5.78 -46.11 -8.70
N ALA A 9 -5.47 -47.40 -8.86
CA ALA A 9 -5.69 -48.38 -7.80
C ALA A 9 -4.94 -47.99 -6.51
N ARG A 10 -3.70 -47.52 -6.63
CA ARG A 10 -2.89 -47.06 -5.49
C ARG A 10 -3.47 -45.82 -4.80
N LEU A 11 -3.97 -44.84 -5.56
CA LEU A 11 -4.59 -43.63 -4.99
C LEU A 11 -5.88 -43.97 -4.24
N ILE A 12 -6.67 -44.92 -4.76
CA ILE A 12 -7.87 -45.42 -4.09
C ILE A 12 -7.52 -46.13 -2.77
N THR A 13 -6.48 -46.98 -2.76
CA THR A 13 -6.01 -47.62 -1.53
C THR A 13 -5.56 -46.59 -0.49
N LEU A 14 -4.79 -45.58 -0.91
CA LEU A 14 -4.32 -44.52 -0.02
C LEU A 14 -5.47 -43.70 0.58
N ALA A 15 -6.48 -43.36 -0.23
CA ALA A 15 -7.67 -42.66 0.22
C ALA A 15 -8.47 -43.49 1.24
N ALA A 16 -8.64 -44.80 0.97
CA ALA A 16 -9.31 -45.72 1.89
C ALA A 16 -8.58 -45.84 3.23
N ASP A 17 -7.25 -45.94 3.21
CA ASP A 17 -6.43 -46.00 4.42
C ASP A 17 -6.59 -44.73 5.27
N ILE A 18 -6.53 -43.55 4.66
CA ILE A 18 -6.71 -42.26 5.35
C ILE A 18 -8.11 -42.14 5.96
N VAL A 19 -9.16 -42.48 5.21
CA VAL A 19 -10.54 -42.41 5.71
C VAL A 19 -10.76 -43.43 6.83
N SER A 20 -10.20 -44.63 6.73
CA SER A 20 -10.30 -45.65 7.78
C SER A 20 -9.65 -45.18 9.09
N ALA A 21 -8.47 -44.55 9.01
CA ALA A 21 -7.81 -43.97 10.17
C ALA A 21 -8.62 -42.81 10.75
N TYR A 22 -9.17 -41.94 9.92
CA TYR A 22 -9.99 -40.82 10.38
C TYR A 22 -11.26 -41.29 11.11
N VAL A 23 -12.00 -42.25 10.56
CA VAL A 23 -13.23 -42.77 11.15
C VAL A 23 -12.97 -43.62 12.40
N SER A 24 -11.80 -44.26 12.50
CA SER A 24 -11.40 -44.99 13.71
C SER A 24 -11.20 -44.07 14.94
N ASN A 25 -10.82 -42.81 14.70
CA ASN A 25 -10.50 -41.84 15.74
C ASN A 25 -11.54 -40.71 15.88
N ASN A 26 -12.51 -40.62 14.95
CA ASN A 26 -13.53 -39.57 14.90
C ASN A 26 -14.90 -40.16 14.58
N HIS A 27 -15.95 -39.63 15.21
CA HIS A 27 -17.32 -40.04 14.92
C HIS A 27 -17.83 -39.32 13.66
N VAL A 28 -18.22 -40.08 12.64
CA VAL A 28 -18.75 -39.56 11.36
C VAL A 28 -20.09 -40.22 11.07
N GLN A 29 -21.07 -39.44 10.61
CA GLN A 29 -22.38 -39.99 10.27
C GLN A 29 -22.29 -40.79 8.96
N SER A 30 -23.05 -41.89 8.85
CA SER A 30 -23.04 -42.74 7.65
C SER A 30 -23.40 -41.99 6.35
N ALA A 31 -24.16 -40.89 6.47
CA ALA A 31 -24.53 -40.03 5.35
C ALA A 31 -23.36 -39.15 4.83
N GLU A 32 -22.35 -38.89 5.67
CA GLU A 32 -21.21 -38.02 5.34
C GLU A 32 -20.02 -38.81 4.77
N LEU A 33 -19.98 -40.12 4.96
CA LEU A 33 -18.90 -41.00 4.47
C LEU A 33 -18.65 -40.91 2.96
N PRO A 34 -19.69 -40.92 2.09
CA PRO A 34 -19.47 -40.83 0.64
C PRO A 34 -18.86 -39.49 0.23
N LYS A 35 -19.25 -38.41 0.92
CA LYS A 35 -18.72 -37.07 0.69
C LYS A 35 -17.26 -36.99 1.12
N LEU A 36 -16.95 -37.45 2.34
CA LEU A 36 -15.58 -37.47 2.86
C LEU A 36 -14.63 -38.27 1.96
N LEU A 37 -15.08 -39.44 1.47
CA LEU A 37 -14.29 -40.26 0.56
C LEU A 37 -14.01 -39.55 -0.76
N SER A 38 -15.01 -38.83 -1.31
CA SER A 38 -14.87 -38.05 -2.54
C SER A 38 -13.89 -36.89 -2.36
N ASP A 39 -14.03 -36.12 -1.27
CA ASP A 39 -13.18 -34.97 -0.95
C ASP A 39 -11.72 -35.37 -0.77
N VAL A 40 -11.46 -36.48 -0.06
CA VAL A 40 -10.09 -36.99 0.16
C VAL A 40 -9.49 -37.53 -1.14
N HIS A 41 -10.25 -38.29 -1.92
CA HIS A 41 -9.79 -38.80 -3.22
C HIS A 41 -9.49 -37.66 -4.20
N GLU A 42 -10.32 -36.61 -4.23
CA GLU A 42 -10.08 -35.40 -5.02
C GLU A 42 -8.81 -34.67 -4.56
N ALA A 43 -8.61 -34.50 -3.25
CA ALA A 43 -7.41 -33.87 -2.70
C ALA A 43 -6.12 -34.64 -3.08
N ILE A 44 -6.14 -35.97 -2.98
CA ILE A 44 -5.01 -36.84 -3.33
C ILE A 44 -4.77 -36.82 -4.84
N CYS A 45 -5.82 -36.92 -5.66
CA CYS A 45 -5.73 -36.79 -7.11
C CYS A 45 -5.16 -35.43 -7.51
N GLY A 46 -5.62 -34.35 -6.88
CA GLY A 46 -5.14 -32.99 -7.10
C GLY A 46 -3.64 -32.88 -6.85
N VAL A 47 -3.14 -33.43 -5.74
CA VAL A 47 -1.70 -33.45 -5.42
C VAL A 47 -0.91 -34.36 -6.38
N SER A 48 -1.45 -35.51 -6.77
CA SER A 48 -0.77 -36.49 -7.62
C SER A 48 -0.70 -36.08 -9.10
N THR A 49 -1.71 -35.38 -9.61
CA THR A 49 -1.76 -34.92 -11.01
C THR A 49 -1.16 -33.52 -11.17
N ASN A 50 -1.24 -32.69 -10.14
CA ASN A 50 -0.69 -31.35 -10.11
C ASN A 50 0.01 -31.14 -8.77
N GLY A 51 1.33 -31.35 -8.72
CA GLY A 51 2.15 -30.80 -7.65
C GLY A 51 1.96 -29.28 -7.62
N ALA A 52 1.08 -28.81 -6.73
CA ALA A 52 0.65 -27.42 -6.58
C ALA A 52 -0.07 -26.79 -7.78
N ALA A 53 -1.40 -26.93 -7.79
CA ALA A 53 -2.26 -25.82 -8.16
C ALA A 53 -3.49 -25.80 -7.24
N VAL A 54 -3.27 -25.58 -5.94
CA VAL A 54 -4.13 -24.59 -5.27
C VAL A 54 -4.02 -23.39 -6.18
N ALA A 55 -5.12 -22.99 -6.82
CA ALA A 55 -5.14 -21.87 -7.72
C ALA A 55 -4.36 -20.72 -7.06
N ASP A 56 -3.14 -20.51 -7.55
CA ASP A 56 -2.40 -19.28 -7.36
C ASP A 56 -3.24 -18.28 -8.13
N ALA A 57 -4.26 -17.75 -7.45
CA ALA A 57 -4.69 -16.40 -7.71
C ALA A 57 -3.40 -15.59 -7.59
N GLY A 58 -2.78 -15.29 -8.74
CA GLY A 58 -1.53 -14.55 -8.82
C GLY A 58 -1.55 -13.40 -7.81
N PRO A 59 -0.37 -13.03 -7.27
CA PRO A 59 -0.17 -12.44 -5.94
C PRO A 59 -1.41 -11.64 -5.54
N PRO A 60 -2.18 -12.10 -4.53
CA PRO A 60 -3.59 -11.77 -4.40
C PRO A 60 -3.69 -10.27 -4.51
N LYS A 61 -4.25 -9.79 -5.62
CA LYS A 61 -4.55 -8.38 -5.77
C LYS A 61 -5.41 -8.07 -4.57
N ALA A 62 -4.86 -7.30 -3.64
CA ALA A 62 -5.50 -7.06 -2.36
C ALA A 62 -6.92 -6.59 -2.68
N THR A 63 -7.91 -7.31 -2.19
CA THR A 63 -9.29 -6.98 -2.52
C THR A 63 -9.54 -5.54 -2.05
N PRO A 64 -10.40 -4.76 -2.73
CA PRO A 64 -10.67 -3.39 -2.30
C PRO A 64 -11.13 -3.30 -0.83
N GLN A 65 -11.74 -4.38 -0.32
CA GLN A 65 -12.16 -4.53 1.07
C GLN A 65 -10.97 -4.73 2.02
N GLU A 66 -9.97 -5.53 1.64
CA GLU A 66 -8.73 -5.70 2.42
C GLU A 66 -7.87 -4.43 2.40
N ILE A 67 -7.80 -3.72 1.27
CA ILE A 67 -7.11 -2.42 1.19
C ILE A 67 -7.77 -1.43 2.15
N ARG A 68 -9.10 -1.34 2.16
CA ARG A 68 -9.84 -0.49 3.10
C ARG A 68 -9.63 -0.91 4.56
N ARG A 69 -9.58 -2.20 4.86
CA ARG A 69 -9.30 -2.71 6.22
C ARG A 69 -7.86 -2.50 6.66
N SER A 70 -6.92 -2.46 5.72
CA SER A 70 -5.51 -2.25 6.04
C SER A 70 -5.19 -0.85 6.54
N VAL A 71 -6.05 0.14 6.26
CA VAL A 71 -5.86 1.54 6.67
C VAL A 71 -6.74 1.83 7.87
N THR A 72 -6.13 1.90 9.04
CA THR A 72 -6.79 2.36 10.28
C THR A 72 -6.15 3.70 10.73
N ALA A 73 -6.89 4.50 11.49
CA ALA A 73 -6.41 5.81 11.96
C ALA A 73 -5.10 5.69 12.79
N ASP A 74 -4.99 4.65 13.62
CA ASP A 74 -3.85 4.43 14.50
C ASP A 74 -2.71 3.62 13.86
N TYR A 75 -3.05 2.66 13.01
CA TYR A 75 -2.10 1.71 12.43
C TYR A 75 -2.46 1.30 11.00
N LEU A 76 -1.44 0.86 10.25
CA LEU A 76 -1.60 0.23 8.94
C LEU A 76 -1.21 -1.24 9.04
N ILE A 77 -1.94 -2.09 8.33
CA ILE A 77 -1.64 -3.52 8.22
C ILE A 77 -0.75 -3.75 7.00
N SER A 78 0.36 -4.44 7.18
CA SER A 78 1.26 -4.82 6.10
C SER A 78 0.76 -6.09 5.40
N PHE A 79 0.74 -6.09 4.06
CA PHE A 79 0.36 -7.25 3.26
C PHE A 79 1.46 -8.31 3.19
N GLU A 80 2.71 -7.98 3.57
CA GLU A 80 3.82 -8.94 3.58
C GLU A 80 3.80 -9.89 4.79
N ASP A 81 3.23 -9.46 5.91
CA ASP A 81 3.26 -10.21 7.17
C ASP A 81 1.99 -10.11 8.02
N GLY A 82 0.99 -9.33 7.60
CA GLY A 82 -0.26 -9.16 8.32
C GLY A 82 -0.15 -8.39 9.64
N LYS A 83 1.01 -7.80 9.94
CA LYS A 83 1.25 -7.11 11.22
C LYS A 83 0.88 -5.63 11.15
N GLN A 84 0.53 -5.09 12.30
CA GLN A 84 0.15 -3.68 12.47
C GLN A 84 1.39 -2.82 12.67
N TYR A 85 1.47 -1.72 11.90
CA TYR A 85 2.57 -0.78 11.93
C TYR A 85 2.06 0.66 11.91
N LYS A 86 2.66 1.53 12.73
CA LYS A 86 2.42 2.98 12.62
C LYS A 86 3.01 3.56 11.33
N THR A 87 4.12 2.99 10.86
CA THR A 87 4.77 3.38 9.60
C THR A 87 5.21 2.15 8.82
N LEU A 88 4.68 1.95 7.62
CA LEU A 88 5.09 0.87 6.72
C LEU A 88 6.49 1.14 6.14
N ARG A 89 6.90 2.41 5.98
CA ARG A 89 8.22 2.76 5.42
C ARG A 89 9.38 2.02 6.08
N ARG A 90 9.43 2.00 7.42
CA ARG A 90 10.49 1.31 8.16
C ARG A 90 10.49 -0.19 7.92
N HIS A 91 9.30 -0.79 7.85
CA HIS A 91 9.15 -2.21 7.58
C HIS A 91 9.63 -2.58 6.17
N LEU A 92 9.25 -1.77 5.17
CA LEU A 92 9.66 -1.97 3.78
C LEU A 92 11.17 -1.81 3.60
N THR A 93 11.79 -0.80 4.23
CA THR A 93 13.25 -0.62 4.15
C THR A 93 14.03 -1.77 4.76
N LEU A 94 13.53 -2.38 5.84
CA LEU A 94 14.16 -3.55 6.45
C LEU A 94 14.16 -4.77 5.52
N ARG A 95 13.19 -4.84 4.60
CA ARG A 95 13.08 -5.88 3.58
C ARG A 95 13.74 -5.49 2.24
N GLY A 96 14.36 -4.31 2.16
CA GLY A 96 14.93 -3.80 0.91
C GLY A 96 13.90 -3.42 -0.15
N LEU A 97 12.62 -3.29 0.21
CA LEU A 97 11.53 -2.93 -0.69
C LEU A 97 11.31 -1.41 -0.67
N THR A 98 11.15 -0.81 -1.85
CA THR A 98 10.70 0.58 -1.93
C THR A 98 9.18 0.68 -1.77
N PRO A 99 8.63 1.81 -1.29
CA PRO A 99 7.19 2.02 -1.24
C PRO A 99 6.48 1.84 -2.59
N GLU A 100 7.15 2.16 -3.70
CA GLU A 100 6.61 2.02 -5.04
C GLU A 100 6.57 0.56 -5.48
N GLN A 101 7.64 -0.20 -5.24
CA GLN A 101 7.68 -1.64 -5.50
C GLN A 101 6.63 -2.40 -4.69
N TYR A 102 6.42 -2.01 -3.43
CA TYR A 102 5.38 -2.59 -2.59
C TYR A 102 3.97 -2.34 -3.18
N ARG A 103 3.69 -1.11 -3.64
CA ARG A 103 2.40 -0.82 -4.31
C ARG A 103 2.21 -1.61 -5.59
N ALA A 104 3.26 -1.72 -6.42
CA ALA A 104 3.21 -2.49 -7.66
C ALA A 104 3.01 -3.98 -7.41
N LYS A 105 3.70 -4.55 -6.40
CA LYS A 105 3.65 -5.97 -6.04
C LYS A 105 2.24 -6.44 -5.65
N TRP A 106 1.53 -5.59 -4.92
CA TRP A 106 0.21 -5.91 -4.37
C TRP A 106 -0.95 -5.23 -5.10
N GLY A 107 -0.66 -4.43 -6.15
CA GLY A 107 -1.66 -3.72 -6.93
C GLY A 107 -2.38 -2.59 -6.16
N LEU A 108 -1.72 -1.95 -5.20
CA LEU A 108 -2.32 -0.86 -4.42
C LEU A 108 -2.42 0.43 -5.25
N ALA A 109 -3.42 1.25 -4.93
CA ALA A 109 -3.57 2.59 -5.48
C ALA A 109 -2.31 3.45 -5.20
N PRO A 110 -1.96 4.39 -6.10
CA PRO A 110 -0.84 5.31 -5.88
C PRO A 110 -1.02 6.19 -4.64
N ASP A 111 -2.26 6.48 -4.27
CA ASP A 111 -2.65 7.28 -3.09
C ASP A 111 -2.62 6.50 -1.77
N TYR A 112 -2.17 5.25 -1.77
CA TYR A 112 -2.17 4.45 -0.54
C TYR A 112 -1.17 5.01 0.50
N PRO A 113 -1.63 5.30 1.74
CA PRO A 113 -0.80 5.90 2.78
C PRO A 113 0.26 4.91 3.26
N MET A 114 1.46 5.41 3.58
CA MET A 114 2.57 4.61 4.11
C MET A 114 2.77 4.81 5.63
N THR A 115 1.98 5.69 6.23
CA THR A 115 2.05 6.11 7.63
C THR A 115 0.63 6.28 8.14
N SER A 116 0.39 5.98 9.41
CA SER A 116 -0.93 6.16 10.01
C SER A 116 -1.28 7.63 10.16
N GLN A 117 -2.58 7.93 10.23
CA GLN A 117 -3.09 9.27 10.40
C GLN A 117 -2.62 9.85 11.74
N SER A 118 -2.77 9.08 12.83
CA SER A 118 -2.30 9.44 14.17
C SER A 118 -0.79 9.76 14.22
N TYR A 119 0.06 8.97 13.53
CA TYR A 119 1.50 9.27 13.46
C TYR A 119 1.80 10.55 12.68
N SER A 120 1.04 10.80 11.62
CA SER A 120 1.19 12.00 10.77
C SER A 120 0.76 13.27 11.52
N GLU A 121 -0.31 13.19 12.29
CA GLU A 121 -0.84 14.27 13.15
C GLU A 121 0.16 14.65 14.23
N GLN A 122 0.61 13.69 15.04
CA GLN A 122 1.61 13.92 16.11
C GLN A 122 2.88 14.60 15.57
N ARG A 123 3.39 14.13 14.43
CA ARG A 123 4.59 14.68 13.81
C ARG A 123 4.36 16.08 13.23
N SER A 124 3.15 16.36 12.76
CA SER A 124 2.76 17.69 12.27
C SER A 124 2.59 18.70 13.40
N GLU A 125 2.05 18.29 14.54
CA GLU A 125 1.89 19.12 15.75
C GLU A 125 3.26 19.50 16.33
N LEU A 126 4.16 18.52 16.47
CA LEU A 126 5.54 18.78 16.88
C LEU A 126 6.25 19.74 15.92
N ALA A 127 6.07 19.57 14.61
CA ALA A 127 6.65 20.48 13.63
C ALA A 127 6.09 21.92 13.76
N ARG A 128 4.77 22.06 13.97
CA ARG A 128 4.14 23.36 14.20
C ARG A 128 4.62 24.01 15.50
N ALA A 129 4.75 23.24 16.57
CA ALA A 129 5.30 23.69 17.85
C ALA A 129 6.77 24.14 17.72
N LEU A 130 7.55 23.44 16.90
CA LEU A 130 8.94 23.77 16.57
C LEU A 130 9.07 24.87 15.49
N GLY A 131 7.97 25.49 15.05
CA GLY A 131 7.99 26.63 14.13
C GLY A 131 8.26 26.29 12.65
N LEU A 132 8.34 25.01 12.29
CA LEU A 132 8.50 24.54 10.91
C LEU A 132 7.19 24.76 10.13
N GLY A 133 7.11 25.87 9.39
CA GLY A 133 5.96 26.23 8.55
C GLY A 133 5.39 27.64 8.77
N GLN A 134 5.80 28.34 9.83
CA GLN A 134 5.34 29.72 10.11
C GLN A 134 6.01 30.78 9.24
N GLN A 135 7.13 30.45 8.58
CA GLN A 135 7.90 31.38 7.76
C GLN A 135 7.12 31.84 6.51
N ARG A 136 6.21 31.02 5.99
CA ARG A 136 5.34 31.37 4.85
C ARG A 136 4.22 32.33 5.26
N ARG A 137 3.69 32.21 6.49
CA ARG A 137 2.69 33.15 7.04
C ARG A 137 3.30 34.51 7.36
N LYS A 138 4.54 34.56 7.86
CA LYS A 138 5.25 35.83 8.10
C LYS A 138 5.57 36.60 6.80
N GLY A 139 5.81 35.90 5.69
CA GLY A 139 5.98 36.50 4.38
C GLY A 139 4.67 37.07 3.79
N ALA A 140 3.57 36.30 3.86
CA ALA A 140 2.27 36.74 3.37
C ALA A 140 1.64 37.87 4.20
N ALA A 141 1.86 37.88 5.52
CA ALA A 141 1.41 38.97 6.39
C ALA A 141 2.21 40.26 6.16
N LYS A 142 3.48 40.17 5.74
CA LYS A 142 4.31 41.35 5.44
C LYS A 142 3.95 41.96 4.07
N SER A 143 3.67 41.12 3.07
CA SER A 143 3.18 41.59 1.76
C SER A 143 1.76 42.15 1.79
N ALA A 144 0.89 41.67 2.69
CA ALA A 144 -0.45 42.24 2.89
C ALA A 144 -0.42 43.56 3.67
N ALA A 145 0.58 43.79 4.52
CA ALA A 145 0.74 45.05 5.25
C ALA A 145 1.39 46.16 4.39
N GLU A 146 2.24 45.81 3.42
CA GLU A 146 2.79 46.77 2.45
C GLU A 146 1.77 47.23 1.39
N ASP A 147 0.77 46.41 1.08
CA ASP A 147 -0.31 46.75 0.12
C ASP A 147 -1.36 47.71 0.71
N VAL A 148 -1.55 47.70 2.03
CA VAL A 148 -2.49 48.59 2.75
C VAL A 148 -1.86 49.96 3.07
N ALA A 149 -0.54 50.07 3.16
CA ALA A 149 0.15 51.33 3.46
C ALA A 149 0.38 52.25 2.25
N ARG A 150 0.01 51.82 1.02
CA ARG A 150 0.18 52.60 -0.22
C ARG A 150 -1.10 53.24 -0.75
N SER A 151 -2.23 53.10 -0.05
CA SER A 151 -3.54 53.60 -0.49
C SER A 151 -4.15 54.58 0.52
N GLU A 152 -3.57 55.78 0.63
CA GLU A 152 -4.35 56.99 0.95
C GLU A 152 -4.78 57.66 -0.37
N PRO A 153 -6.06 58.09 -0.53
CA PRO A 153 -6.61 58.47 -1.83
C PRO A 153 -6.29 59.93 -2.17
N VAL A 154 -5.68 60.16 -3.33
CA VAL A 154 -5.69 61.46 -4.02
C VAL A 154 -6.84 61.40 -5.04
N GLU A 155 -7.71 62.40 -5.00
CA GLU A 155 -8.85 62.58 -5.92
C GLU A 155 -8.41 62.61 -7.40
N PRO A 156 -9.27 62.16 -8.34
CA PRO A 156 -8.85 61.76 -9.68
C PRO A 156 -8.93 62.90 -10.70
N GLU A 157 -7.83 63.17 -11.40
CA GLU A 157 -7.85 63.86 -12.71
C GLU A 157 -7.22 62.96 -13.78
N ALA A 158 -7.78 63.07 -14.99
CA ALA A 158 -7.82 62.10 -16.06
C ALA A 158 -6.53 61.95 -16.91
N VAL A 159 -6.68 61.15 -17.99
CA VAL A 159 -5.86 61.02 -19.22
C VAL A 159 -4.57 60.20 -19.09
N GLU A 160 -4.16 59.27 -19.96
CA GLU A 160 -4.57 58.81 -21.30
C GLU A 160 -3.70 57.58 -21.65
N ALA A 161 -4.11 56.85 -22.69
CA ALA A 161 -3.55 55.57 -23.17
C ALA A 161 -2.10 55.64 -23.68
N THR A 162 -1.42 54.48 -23.71
CA THR A 162 -0.47 53.95 -24.74
C THR A 162 0.27 52.74 -24.11
N GLU A 163 0.00 51.50 -24.53
CA GLU A 163 0.55 50.72 -25.65
C GLU A 163 2.00 50.22 -25.46
N ALA A 164 2.13 48.88 -25.54
CA ALA A 164 3.29 48.02 -25.84
C ALA A 164 4.57 48.08 -24.96
N THR A 165 4.98 46.93 -24.40
CA THR A 165 6.05 46.09 -25.00
C THR A 165 6.40 44.84 -24.17
N ASP A 166 6.68 43.80 -24.93
CA ASP A 166 7.41 42.54 -24.74
C ASP A 166 8.57 42.52 -23.71
N ALA A 167 8.67 41.44 -22.91
CA ALA A 167 9.93 40.75 -22.59
C ALA A 167 9.77 39.59 -21.56
N ALA A 168 10.35 38.44 -21.93
CA ALA A 168 10.39 37.17 -21.22
C ALA A 168 11.15 37.18 -19.85
N PRO A 169 10.91 36.20 -18.95
CA PRO A 169 11.51 36.19 -17.62
C PRO A 169 12.90 35.51 -17.62
N GLU A 170 13.91 36.26 -17.19
CA GLU A 170 15.29 35.77 -17.07
C GLU A 170 15.51 34.96 -15.79
N LYS A 171 15.91 33.69 -15.97
CA LYS A 171 16.27 32.73 -14.91
C LYS A 171 17.55 33.16 -14.19
N LYS A 172 17.47 33.59 -12.93
CA LYS A 172 18.65 33.75 -12.07
C LYS A 172 19.18 32.38 -11.58
N ARG A 173 20.44 32.17 -11.90
CA ARG A 173 21.26 30.95 -11.75
C ARG A 173 21.55 30.65 -10.27
N ARG A 174 21.48 29.37 -9.90
CA ARG A 174 21.90 28.84 -8.59
C ARG A 174 23.44 28.91 -8.48
N ALA A 175 23.96 29.48 -7.39
CA ALA A 175 25.37 29.41 -7.04
C ALA A 175 25.73 28.02 -6.45
N PRO A 176 26.95 27.48 -6.69
CA PRO A 176 27.32 26.14 -6.27
C PRO A 176 27.75 26.07 -4.79
N ARG A 177 27.49 24.90 -4.19
CA ARG A 177 27.80 24.52 -2.80
C ARG A 177 29.32 24.38 -2.63
N LYS A 178 29.90 25.02 -1.60
CA LYS A 178 31.27 24.73 -1.15
C LYS A 178 31.34 23.30 -0.60
N LYS A 179 32.18 22.47 -1.23
CA LYS A 179 32.72 21.23 -0.65
C LYS A 179 33.61 21.61 0.53
N LYS A 180 33.54 20.84 1.61
CA LYS A 180 34.57 20.81 2.64
C LYS A 180 34.85 19.34 2.93
N ASP A 181 35.87 18.83 2.24
CA ASP A 181 36.57 17.60 2.61
C ASP A 181 37.78 18.03 3.45
N ALA A 182 37.87 17.48 4.67
CA ALA A 182 39.07 17.22 5.48
C ALA A 182 38.61 16.79 6.88
#